data_AF-A0A378W0Z0-F1
#
_entry.id   AF-A0A378W0Z0-F1
#
_cell.length_a   1.000
_cell.length_b   1.000
_cell.length_c   1.000
_cell.angle_alpha   90.00
_cell.angle_beta   90.00
_cell.angle_gamma   90.00
#
_symmetry.space_group_name_H-M   'P 1'
#
loop_
_entity.id
_entity.type
_entity.pdbx_description
1 polymer ?
#
loop_
_entity_poly.entity_id
_entity_poly.type
_entity_poly.pdbx_seq_one_letter_code
_entity_poly.pdbx_strand_id
1 'polypeptide(L)'
;MEEIRRIIRASIGHRAKEGLIVDFINDTDLDKVPDVPAILETFYTYAQEVMRHEAAGLIAAEGLNETAAKRYLTGSLKRGYASENGTELTETLPKMSPLNPQYLTKKQSVFQKSRRLWRSLPE
;
A
#
# COMPACT_ATOMS: atom_id res chain seq x y z
N MET A 1 2.40 24.87 6.94
CA MET A 1 2.50 23.82 5.89
C MET A 1 3.90 23.23 5.71
N GLU A 2 4.96 24.03 5.49
CA GLU A 2 6.31 23.49 5.25
C GLU A 2 6.92 22.78 6.46
N GLU A 3 6.59 23.22 7.68
CA GLU A 3 7.02 22.59 8.92
C GLU A 3 6.37 21.22 9.15
N ILE A 4 5.08 21.06 8.82
CA ILE A 4 4.39 19.77 8.89
C ILE A 4 4.99 18.79 7.88
N ARG A 5 5.25 19.23 6.63
CA ARG A 5 6.00 18.44 5.65
C ARG A 5 7.38 18.01 6.18
N ARG A 6 8.09 18.91 6.87
CA ARG A 6 9.42 18.64 7.43
C ARG A 6 9.35 17.61 8.56
N ILE A 7 8.41 17.76 9.49
CA ILE A 7 8.19 16.84 10.62
C ILE A 7 7.85 15.45 10.09
N ILE A 8 6.85 15.36 9.21
CA ILE A 8 6.41 14.08 8.64
C ILE A 8 7.57 13.42 7.84
N ARG A 9 8.32 14.17 7.03
CA ARG A 9 9.49 13.63 6.31
C ARG A 9 10.60 13.15 7.25
N ALA A 10 10.87 13.88 8.32
CA ALA A 10 11.88 13.52 9.32
C ALA A 10 11.47 12.27 10.11
N SER A 11 10.17 12.10 10.39
CA SER A 11 9.62 10.96 11.13
C SER A 11 9.53 9.68 10.29
N ILE A 12 9.25 9.79 8.99
CA ILE A 12 8.83 8.63 8.18
C ILE A 12 9.98 8.01 7.37
N GLY A 13 10.97 8.82 6.98
CA GLY A 13 12.10 8.37 6.14
C GLY A 13 11.68 7.89 4.74
N HIS A 14 12.47 8.22 3.73
CA HIS A 14 12.38 7.77 2.33
C HIS A 14 11.50 8.58 1.36
N ARG A 15 12.09 8.88 0.19
CA ARG A 15 11.49 9.57 -0.99
C ARG A 15 10.25 8.87 -1.57
N ALA A 16 10.11 7.56 -1.40
CA ALA A 16 9.01 6.78 -1.96
C ALA A 16 7.62 7.16 -1.41
N LYS A 17 7.59 7.88 -0.28
CA LYS A 17 6.38 8.24 0.47
C LYS A 17 5.98 9.72 0.29
N GLU A 18 6.74 10.47 -0.52
CA GLU A 18 6.55 11.90 -0.71
C GLU A 18 5.17 12.24 -1.31
N GLY A 19 4.66 11.40 -2.22
CA GLY A 19 3.31 11.55 -2.77
C GLY A 19 2.23 11.44 -1.69
N LEU A 20 2.23 10.34 -0.92
CA LEU A 20 1.26 10.10 0.15
C LEU A 20 1.24 11.23 1.20
N ILE A 21 2.40 11.82 1.52
CA ILE A 21 2.50 12.96 2.43
C ILE A 21 1.88 14.22 1.81
N VAL A 22 2.10 14.46 0.52
CA VAL A 22 1.48 15.59 -0.19
C VAL A 22 -0.04 15.42 -0.23
N ASP A 23 -0.51 14.23 -0.57
CA ASP A 23 -1.95 13.92 -0.64
C ASP A 23 -2.60 14.09 0.73
N PHE A 24 -1.99 13.57 1.80
CA PHE A 24 -2.44 13.78 3.18
C PHE A 24 -2.61 15.25 3.54
N ILE A 25 -1.64 16.10 3.20
CA ILE A 25 -1.66 17.53 3.53
C ILE A 25 -2.73 18.28 2.72
N ASN A 26 -3.04 17.81 1.51
CA ASN A 26 -4.07 18.40 0.68
C ASN A 26 -5.48 17.95 1.12
N ASP A 27 -5.63 16.71 1.55
CA ASP A 27 -6.91 16.09 1.89
C ASP A 27 -7.32 16.29 3.35
N THR A 28 -6.38 16.65 4.23
CA THR A 28 -6.61 16.77 5.68
C THR A 28 -6.55 18.22 6.15
N ASP A 29 -7.55 18.63 6.92
CA ASP A 29 -7.58 19.93 7.59
C ASP A 29 -6.70 19.90 8.85
N LEU A 30 -5.42 20.23 8.68
CA LEU A 30 -4.40 20.16 9.72
C LEU A 30 -4.61 21.18 10.85
N ASP A 31 -5.37 22.26 10.61
CA ASP A 31 -5.67 23.27 11.63
C ASP A 31 -6.58 22.71 12.73
N LYS A 32 -7.26 21.59 12.47
CA LYS A 32 -8.10 20.86 13.44
C LYS A 32 -7.34 19.83 14.26
N VAL A 33 -6.06 19.59 13.96
CA VAL A 33 -5.26 18.58 14.64
C VAL A 33 -4.39 19.25 15.71
N PRO A 34 -4.54 18.89 17.00
CA PRO A 34 -4.07 19.72 18.11
C PRO A 34 -2.55 19.72 18.31
N ASP A 35 -1.86 18.65 17.94
CA ASP A 35 -0.42 18.49 18.15
C ASP A 35 0.23 17.49 17.18
N VAL A 36 1.56 17.41 17.23
CA VAL A 36 2.36 16.53 16.36
C VAL A 36 2.01 15.04 16.54
N PRO A 37 1.85 14.49 17.76
CA PRO A 37 1.34 13.13 17.95
C PRO A 37 0.02 12.87 17.23
N ALA A 38 -0.96 13.77 17.34
CA ALA A 38 -2.24 13.64 16.68
C ALA A 38 -2.13 13.74 15.15
N ILE A 39 -1.20 14.56 14.63
CA ILE A 39 -0.91 14.62 13.17
C ILE A 39 -0.39 13.26 12.69
N LEU A 40 0.51 12.63 13.45
CA LEU A 40 1.04 11.31 13.09
C LEU A 40 -0.06 10.25 13.11
N GLU A 41 -0.89 10.20 14.17
CA GLU A 41 -2.01 9.26 14.25
C GLU A 41 -2.97 9.45 13.06
N THR A 42 -3.37 10.69 12.77
CA THR A 42 -4.25 11.02 11.65
C THR A 42 -3.63 10.60 10.31
N PHE A 43 -2.33 10.83 10.14
CA PHE A 43 -1.60 10.40 8.95
C PHE A 43 -1.58 8.88 8.80
N TYR A 44 -1.35 8.13 9.88
CA TYR A 44 -1.40 6.66 9.85
C TYR A 44 -2.79 6.14 9.49
N THR A 45 -3.86 6.74 10.03
CA THR A 45 -5.23 6.41 9.67
C THR A 45 -5.50 6.68 8.19
N TYR A 46 -5.10 7.85 7.70
CA TYR A 46 -5.21 8.23 6.29
C TYR A 46 -4.45 7.25 5.38
N ALA A 47 -3.19 6.95 5.70
CA ALA A 47 -2.37 6.00 4.95
C ALA A 47 -2.99 4.60 4.87
N GLN A 48 -3.61 4.12 5.97
CA GLN A 48 -4.33 2.85 5.97
C GLN A 48 -5.56 2.87 5.08
N GLU A 49 -6.30 3.97 5.01
CA GLU A 49 -7.44 4.11 4.11
C GLU A 49 -7.03 4.15 2.64
N VAL A 50 -6.04 4.97 2.30
CA VAL A 50 -5.47 5.01 0.94
C VAL A 50 -5.01 3.61 0.52
N MET A 51 -4.30 2.90 1.41
CA MET A 51 -3.89 1.51 1.14
C MET A 51 -5.09 0.60 0.85
N ARG A 52 -6.15 0.67 1.66
CA ARG A 52 -7.35 -0.17 1.46
C ARG A 52 -8.00 0.11 0.10
N HIS A 53 -8.07 1.38 -0.30
CA HIS A 53 -8.60 1.78 -1.60
C HIS A 53 -7.72 1.33 -2.77
N GLU A 54 -6.41 1.57 -2.71
CA GLU A 54 -5.47 1.13 -3.76
C GLU A 54 -5.42 -0.40 -3.87
N ALA A 55 -5.48 -1.11 -2.75
CA ALA A 55 -5.58 -2.57 -2.71
C ALA A 55 -6.85 -3.07 -3.41
N ALA A 56 -8.00 -2.47 -3.12
CA ALA A 56 -9.26 -2.82 -3.78
C ALA A 56 -9.19 -2.53 -5.30
N GLY A 57 -8.59 -1.39 -5.67
CA GLY A 57 -8.34 -1.04 -7.07
C GLY A 57 -7.43 -2.05 -7.77
N LEU A 58 -6.36 -2.50 -7.12
CA LEU A 58 -5.46 -3.53 -7.64
C LEU A 58 -6.17 -4.87 -7.83
N ILE A 59 -6.98 -5.29 -6.83
CA ILE A 59 -7.77 -6.52 -6.89
C ILE A 59 -8.71 -6.49 -8.10
N ALA A 60 -9.43 -5.39 -8.29
CA ALA A 60 -10.37 -5.22 -9.39
C ALA A 60 -9.64 -5.16 -10.75
N ALA A 61 -8.60 -4.33 -10.87
CA ALA A 61 -7.88 -4.13 -12.13
C ALA A 61 -7.16 -5.39 -12.63
N GLU A 62 -6.66 -6.22 -11.72
CA GLU A 62 -5.96 -7.46 -12.06
C GLU A 62 -6.89 -8.70 -12.03
N GLY A 63 -8.13 -8.55 -11.60
CA GLY A 63 -9.08 -9.66 -11.46
C GLY A 63 -8.60 -10.70 -10.45
N LEU A 64 -8.06 -10.25 -9.33
CA LEU A 64 -7.51 -11.11 -8.29
C LEU A 64 -8.61 -11.81 -7.50
N ASN A 65 -8.28 -12.96 -6.90
CA ASN A 65 -9.11 -13.56 -5.87
C ASN A 65 -9.11 -12.64 -4.64
N GLU A 66 -10.26 -12.01 -4.37
CA GLU A 66 -10.39 -10.99 -3.33
C GLU A 66 -10.00 -11.50 -1.94
N THR A 67 -10.46 -12.69 -1.54
CA THR A 67 -10.17 -13.27 -0.22
C THR A 67 -8.68 -13.56 -0.07
N ALA A 68 -8.06 -14.19 -1.07
CA ALA A 68 -6.63 -14.50 -1.04
C ALA A 68 -5.77 -13.22 -1.10
N ALA A 69 -6.18 -12.23 -1.90
CA ALA A 69 -5.50 -10.94 -2.01
C ALA A 69 -5.56 -10.17 -0.69
N LYS A 70 -6.72 -10.07 -0.03
CA LYS A 70 -6.85 -9.45 1.30
C LYS A 70 -5.95 -10.12 2.34
N ARG A 71 -5.89 -11.46 2.34
CA ARG A 71 -5.00 -12.22 3.23
C ARG A 71 -3.52 -11.92 2.95
N TYR A 72 -3.11 -11.98 1.69
CA TYR A 72 -1.75 -11.68 1.25
C TYR A 72 -1.32 -10.26 1.65
N LEU A 73 -2.20 -9.28 1.44
CA LEU A 73 -1.94 -7.89 1.79
C LEU A 73 -1.84 -7.72 3.30
N THR A 74 -2.73 -8.31 4.08
CA THR A 74 -2.67 -8.27 5.56
C THR A 74 -1.38 -8.93 6.09
N GLY A 75 -0.98 -10.06 5.51
CA GLY A 75 0.28 -10.73 5.86
C GLY A 75 1.49 -9.87 5.51
N SER A 76 1.46 -9.17 4.39
CA SER A 76 2.51 -8.26 3.95
C SER A 76 2.60 -7.01 4.83
N LEU A 77 1.46 -6.48 5.31
CA LEU A 77 1.42 -5.39 6.28
C LEU A 77 2.12 -5.78 7.59
N LYS A 78 1.80 -6.96 8.13
CA LYS A 78 2.43 -7.47 9.35
C LYS A 78 3.94 -7.69 9.21
N ARG A 79 4.42 -7.97 7.99
CA ARG A 79 5.83 -8.18 7.68
C ARG A 79 6.58 -6.90 7.28
N GLY A 80 5.87 -5.84 6.90
CA GLY A 80 6.43 -4.62 6.34
C GLY A 80 6.84 -4.71 4.85
N TYR A 81 6.54 -5.82 4.16
CA TYR A 81 6.88 -5.98 2.74
C TYR A 81 6.01 -7.02 2.00
N ALA A 82 5.81 -6.81 0.70
CA ALA A 82 5.28 -7.84 -0.20
C ALA A 82 6.32 -8.92 -0.46
N SER A 83 5.94 -10.18 -0.22
CA SER A 83 6.75 -11.36 -0.53
C SER A 83 6.23 -12.05 -1.79
N GLU A 84 7.12 -12.49 -2.68
CA GLU A 84 6.76 -13.43 -3.75
C GLU A 84 7.00 -14.89 -3.35
N ASN A 85 7.58 -15.12 -2.17
CA ASN A 85 7.90 -16.44 -1.65
C ASN A 85 6.63 -17.15 -1.15
N GLY A 86 6.59 -18.47 -1.33
CA GLY A 86 5.45 -19.30 -0.96
C GLY A 86 4.29 -19.24 -1.96
N THR A 87 3.10 -19.63 -1.51
CA THR A 87 1.90 -19.74 -2.37
C THR A 87 0.97 -18.55 -2.26
N GLU A 88 1.11 -17.69 -1.24
CA GLU A 88 0.16 -16.61 -0.94
C GLU A 88 -0.09 -15.69 -2.16
N LEU A 89 0.97 -15.21 -2.80
CA LEU A 89 0.87 -14.37 -4.00
C LEU A 89 0.20 -15.12 -5.16
N THR A 90 0.56 -16.39 -5.35
CA THR A 90 0.03 -17.23 -6.41
C THR A 90 -1.47 -17.47 -6.24
N GLU A 91 -1.92 -17.68 -5.00
CA GLU A 91 -3.33 -17.86 -4.64
C GLU A 91 -4.19 -16.61 -4.90
N THR A 92 -3.57 -15.43 -4.97
CA THR A 92 -4.27 -14.20 -5.36
C THR A 92 -4.62 -14.16 -6.84
N LEU A 93 -3.93 -14.95 -7.69
CA LEU A 93 -4.14 -14.88 -9.12
C LEU A 93 -5.49 -15.50 -9.52
N PRO A 94 -6.14 -14.98 -10.59
CA PRO A 94 -7.31 -15.62 -11.14
C PRO A 94 -6.98 -17.06 -11.58
N LYS A 95 -8.00 -17.92 -11.58
CA LYS A 95 -7.84 -19.30 -12.08
C LYS A 95 -7.39 -19.27 -13.53
N MET A 96 -6.15 -19.70 -13.75
CA MET A 96 -5.53 -19.85 -15.06
C MET A 96 -4.73 -21.13 -15.06
N SER A 97 -4.62 -21.78 -16.23
CA SER A 97 -3.70 -22.90 -16.38
C SER A 97 -2.26 -22.42 -16.15
N PRO A 98 -1.44 -23.12 -15.36
CA PRO A 98 0.00 -22.83 -15.24
C PRO A 98 0.75 -22.89 -16.59
N LEU A 99 0.19 -23.59 -17.58
CA LEU A 99 0.71 -23.65 -18.95
C LEU A 99 0.32 -22.43 -19.79
N ASN A 100 -0.50 -21.51 -19.27
CA ASN A 100 -0.81 -20.27 -19.95
C ASN A 100 0.46 -19.39 -19.97
N PRO A 101 0.97 -19.01 -21.16
CA PRO A 101 2.19 -18.19 -21.26
C PRO A 101 2.07 -16.83 -20.55
N GLN A 102 0.85 -16.31 -20.35
CA GLN A 102 0.61 -15.05 -19.65
C GLN A 102 0.68 -15.17 -18.12
N TYR A 103 0.68 -16.40 -17.58
CA TYR A 103 0.63 -16.66 -16.15
C TYR A 103 1.80 -16.02 -15.41
N LEU A 104 3.03 -16.23 -15.88
CA LEU A 104 4.24 -15.70 -15.25
C LEU A 104 4.29 -14.17 -15.32
N THR A 105 3.91 -13.60 -16.47
CA THR A 105 3.85 -12.15 -16.67
C THR A 105 2.83 -11.51 -15.73
N LYS A 106 1.66 -12.12 -15.57
CA LYS A 106 0.63 -11.61 -14.66
C LYS A 106 1.07 -11.72 -13.20
N LYS A 107 1.65 -12.85 -12.80
CA LYS A 107 2.25 -13.01 -11.46
C LYS A 107 3.28 -11.91 -11.18
N GLN A 108 4.18 -11.65 -12.11
CA GLN A 108 5.21 -10.63 -11.98
C GLN A 108 4.62 -9.22 -11.90
N SER A 109 3.61 -8.90 -12.74
CA SER A 109 2.92 -7.61 -12.73
C SER A 109 2.24 -7.35 -11.39
N VAL A 110 1.46 -8.32 -10.90
CA VAL A 110 0.76 -8.25 -9.62
C VAL A 110 1.76 -8.08 -8.48
N PHE A 111 2.87 -8.82 -8.49
CA PHE A 111 3.94 -8.64 -7.49
C PHE A 111 4.54 -7.24 -7.52
N GLN A 112 4.91 -6.70 -8.69
CA GLN A 112 5.52 -5.37 -8.78
C GLN A 112 4.55 -4.26 -8.34
N LYS A 113 3.27 -4.37 -8.71
CA LYS A 113 2.22 -3.43 -8.27
C LYS A 113 2.00 -3.51 -6.77
N SER A 114 1.94 -4.72 -6.21
CA SER A 114 1.83 -4.94 -4.77
C SER A 114 3.04 -4.36 -4.04
N ARG A 115 4.27 -4.64 -4.53
CA ARG A 115 5.51 -4.10 -3.94
C ARG A 115 5.56 -2.57 -3.99
N ARG A 116 5.04 -1.95 -5.05
CA ARG A 116 4.92 -0.49 -5.15
C ARG A 116 3.96 0.05 -4.10
N LEU A 117 2.78 -0.55 -3.97
CA LEU A 117 1.79 -0.23 -2.95
C LEU A 117 2.37 -0.32 -1.52
N TRP A 118 3.23 -1.30 -1.24
CA TRP A 118 3.88 -1.39 0.07
C TRP A 118 4.93 -0.31 0.30
N ARG A 119 5.73 0.03 -0.71
CA ARG A 119 6.81 1.03 -0.55
C ARG A 119 6.31 2.45 -0.27
N SER A 120 5.04 2.75 -0.56
CA SER A 120 4.44 4.05 -0.28
C SER A 120 3.92 4.20 1.15
N LEU A 121 3.88 3.14 1.96
CA LEU A 121 3.29 3.18 3.30
C LEU A 121 4.29 3.53 4.41
N PRO A 122 3.83 4.22 5.46
CA PRO A 122 4.63 4.40 6.66
C PRO A 122 4.76 3.09 7.45
N GLU A 123 5.92 2.91 8.12
CA GLU A 123 6.17 1.80 9.05
C GLU A 123 5.72 2.19 10.47
#